data_AF-A0A2R6CGV1-F1
#
_entry.id   AF-A0A2R6CGV1-F1
#
_cell.length_a   1.000
_cell.length_b   1.000
_cell.length_c   1.000
_cell.angle_alpha   90.00
_cell.angle_beta   90.00
_cell.angle_gamma   90.00
#
_symmetry.space_group_name_H-M   'P 1'
#
loop_
_entity.id
_entity.type
_entity.pdbx_description
1 polymer ?
#
loop_
_entity_poly.entity_id
_entity_poly.type
_entity_poly.pdbx_seq_one_letter_code
_entity_poly.pdbx_strand_id
1 'polypeptide(L)'
;MMLIETARRALATGPVCDNCLGRLVADRSHGLGNDRRGEALRVGLALADDEPLSAVALSDPADCWVCEGELDRIEWWADQADTTVRGYEFETYQVGTKVPPLLEENDRLLREEAGLDPEAGESMSSELNREIGKRLGELTDATVDFERPDVLAVCDLATDEVSAQINSAFVYGRYRKRERGLPQTEWPCRECNGTGRQRDQVCPGCDGTGYRYDLSVEQLVAPPIQAALDVG
;
A
#
# COMPACT_ATOMS: atom_id res chain seq x y z
N MET A 1 -2.86 -26.63 20.30
CA MET A 1 -1.84 -27.43 19.58
C MET A 1 -0.46 -26.98 20.04
N MET A 2 0.51 -27.89 20.14
CA MET A 2 1.89 -27.54 20.52
C MET A 2 2.62 -26.93 19.32
N LEU A 3 3.42 -25.86 19.51
CA LEU A 3 4.14 -25.15 18.44
C LEU A 3 4.97 -26.08 17.55
N ILE A 4 5.62 -27.08 18.15
CA ILE A 4 6.43 -28.08 17.45
C ILE A 4 5.56 -28.99 16.56
N GLU A 5 4.35 -29.32 16.99
CA GLU A 5 3.43 -30.13 16.18
C GLU A 5 2.94 -29.33 14.96
N THR A 6 2.61 -28.06 15.15
CA THR A 6 2.28 -27.14 14.04
C THR A 6 3.41 -27.09 13.03
N ALA A 7 4.66 -26.86 13.48
CA ALA A 7 5.82 -26.78 12.60
C ALA A 7 6.07 -28.10 11.86
N ARG A 8 5.94 -29.24 12.55
CA ARG A 8 6.09 -30.57 11.94
C ARG A 8 5.08 -30.79 10.83
N ARG A 9 3.81 -30.47 11.06
CA ARG A 9 2.74 -30.62 10.06
C ARG A 9 2.98 -29.69 8.87
N ALA A 10 3.28 -28.42 9.13
CA ALA A 10 3.59 -27.46 8.07
C ALA A 10 4.76 -27.92 7.19
N LEU A 11 5.86 -28.39 7.78
CA LEU A 11 7.03 -28.85 7.03
C LEU A 11 6.81 -30.20 6.32
N ALA A 12 5.78 -30.97 6.69
CA ALA A 12 5.41 -32.20 5.98
C ALA A 12 4.68 -31.93 4.65
N THR A 13 4.17 -30.72 4.43
CA THR A 13 3.45 -30.34 3.20
C THR A 13 4.38 -30.11 2.01
N GLY A 14 5.64 -29.77 2.27
CA GLY A 14 6.62 -29.39 1.26
C GLY A 14 7.61 -28.35 1.78
N PRO A 15 8.43 -27.74 0.90
CA PRO A 15 9.35 -26.69 1.29
C PRO A 15 8.61 -25.41 1.68
N VAL A 16 8.77 -24.96 2.92
CA VAL A 16 8.15 -23.73 3.46
C VAL A 16 9.25 -22.83 3.99
N CYS A 17 9.31 -21.56 3.60
CA CYS A 17 10.32 -20.61 4.10
C CYS A 17 10.05 -20.17 5.54
N ASP A 18 11.02 -19.53 6.16
CA ASP A 18 10.92 -19.14 7.57
C ASP A 18 9.84 -18.09 7.82
N ASN A 19 9.63 -17.15 6.90
CA ASN A 19 8.52 -16.21 7.00
C ASN A 19 7.16 -16.92 6.98
N CYS A 20 6.92 -17.82 6.01
CA CYS A 20 5.67 -18.59 5.94
C CYS A 20 5.47 -19.50 7.16
N LEU A 21 6.54 -20.16 7.65
CA LEU A 21 6.49 -21.01 8.84
C LEU A 21 6.21 -20.18 10.10
N GLY A 22 6.86 -19.03 10.24
CA GLY A 22 6.71 -18.13 11.38
C GLY A 22 5.35 -17.42 11.42
N ARG A 23 4.79 -17.08 10.26
CA ARG A 23 3.48 -16.43 10.12
C ARG A 23 2.34 -17.27 10.70
N LEU A 24 2.46 -18.61 10.69
CA LEU A 24 1.50 -19.52 11.32
C LEU A 24 1.34 -19.28 12.83
N VAL A 25 2.34 -18.68 13.47
CA VAL A 25 2.40 -18.42 14.92
C VAL A 25 2.77 -16.96 15.22
N ALA A 26 2.41 -16.03 14.32
CA ALA A 26 2.74 -14.61 14.45
C ALA A 26 2.19 -13.97 15.75
N ASP A 27 1.15 -14.57 16.35
CA ASP A 27 0.59 -14.20 17.66
C ASP A 27 1.50 -14.57 18.85
N ARG A 28 2.58 -15.32 18.61
CA ARG A 28 3.48 -15.84 19.64
C ARG A 28 4.77 -15.04 19.73
N SER A 29 5.09 -14.64 20.96
CA SER A 29 6.25 -13.80 21.28
C SER A 29 6.20 -12.43 20.58
N HIS A 30 6.86 -11.43 21.17
CA HIS A 30 6.88 -10.06 20.64
C HIS A 30 8.30 -9.63 20.29
N GLY A 31 8.45 -8.67 19.37
CA GLY A 31 9.76 -8.14 18.96
C GLY A 31 10.54 -9.01 17.98
N LEU A 32 9.89 -10.00 17.35
CA LEU A 32 10.49 -10.88 16.34
C LEU A 32 9.74 -10.71 15.01
N GLY A 33 10.50 -10.75 13.90
CA GLY A 33 9.95 -10.99 12.56
C GLY A 33 9.55 -12.46 12.38
N ASN A 34 8.78 -12.77 11.34
CA ASN A 34 8.35 -14.15 11.13
C ASN A 34 9.49 -15.03 10.61
N ASP A 35 10.45 -14.48 9.87
CA ASP A 35 11.74 -15.11 9.58
C ASP A 35 12.38 -15.72 10.85
N ARG A 36 12.49 -14.94 11.92
CA ARG A 36 13.08 -15.41 13.18
C ARG A 36 12.19 -16.40 13.92
N ARG A 37 10.87 -16.25 13.81
CA ARG A 37 9.93 -17.25 14.36
C ARG A 37 10.06 -18.59 13.63
N GLY A 38 10.13 -18.57 12.30
CA GLY A 38 10.31 -19.78 11.48
C GLY A 38 11.63 -20.48 11.78
N GLU A 39 12.73 -19.73 11.81
CA GLU A 39 14.05 -20.23 12.21
C GLU A 39 13.99 -20.90 13.60
N ALA A 40 13.37 -20.21 14.58
CA ALA A 40 13.21 -20.75 15.93
C ALA A 40 12.34 -22.02 15.97
N LEU A 41 11.29 -22.13 15.14
CA LEU A 41 10.48 -23.34 15.03
C LEU A 41 11.29 -24.51 14.47
N ARG A 42 12.15 -24.28 13.47
CA ARG A 42 13.04 -25.33 12.96
C ARG A 42 14.04 -25.79 14.01
N VAL A 43 14.68 -24.85 14.69
CA VAL A 43 15.62 -25.17 15.79
C VAL A 43 14.89 -25.96 16.87
N GLY A 44 13.70 -25.53 17.27
CA GLY A 44 12.87 -26.25 18.24
C GLY A 44 12.50 -27.66 17.80
N LEU A 45 12.17 -27.85 16.51
CA LEU A 45 11.83 -29.16 15.95
C LEU A 45 13.05 -30.09 15.92
N ALA A 46 14.20 -29.61 15.45
CA ALA A 46 15.46 -30.35 15.45
C ALA A 46 15.85 -30.82 16.87
N LEU A 47 15.73 -29.93 17.85
CA LEU A 47 15.98 -30.26 19.26
C LEU A 47 14.98 -31.29 19.82
N ALA A 48 13.70 -31.19 19.43
CA ALA A 48 12.68 -32.12 19.88
C ALA A 48 12.86 -33.54 19.30
N ASP A 49 13.41 -33.63 18.09
CA ASP A 49 13.64 -34.89 17.38
C ASP A 49 15.04 -35.46 17.61
N ASP A 50 15.94 -34.72 18.27
CA ASP A 50 17.36 -35.06 18.42
C ASP A 50 18.07 -35.27 17.07
N GLU A 51 17.72 -34.45 16.08
CA GLU A 51 18.26 -34.47 14.72
C GLU A 51 19.08 -33.20 14.44
N PRO A 52 20.08 -33.24 13.53
CA PRO A 52 20.85 -32.05 13.18
C PRO A 52 19.95 -31.01 12.49
N LEU A 53 20.19 -29.72 12.72
CA LEU A 53 19.41 -28.62 12.14
C LEU A 53 19.30 -28.71 10.60
N SER A 54 20.34 -29.20 9.93
CA SER A 54 20.35 -29.43 8.48
C SER A 54 19.27 -30.39 7.98
N ALA A 55 18.71 -31.24 8.86
CA ALA A 55 17.62 -32.15 8.51
C ALA A 55 16.26 -31.44 8.36
N VAL A 56 16.11 -30.24 8.95
CA VAL A 56 14.86 -29.46 8.93
C VAL A 56 15.03 -28.06 8.35
N ALA A 57 16.24 -27.64 8.01
CA ALA A 57 16.53 -26.34 7.38
C ALA A 57 15.98 -26.28 5.94
N LEU A 58 15.40 -25.13 5.55
CA LEU A 58 15.10 -24.89 4.14
C LEU A 58 16.40 -24.56 3.40
N SER A 59 16.52 -25.04 2.16
CA SER A 59 17.70 -24.80 1.32
C SER A 59 17.66 -23.43 0.64
N ASP A 60 16.51 -23.04 0.08
CA ASP A 60 16.33 -21.76 -0.62
C ASP A 60 14.88 -21.24 -0.41
N PRO A 61 14.67 -19.98 0.03
CA PRO A 61 13.35 -19.35 0.09
C PRO A 61 12.56 -19.40 -1.23
N ALA A 62 13.24 -19.40 -2.38
CA ALA A 62 12.62 -19.48 -3.70
C ALA A 62 11.90 -20.83 -3.95
N ASP A 63 12.29 -21.89 -3.23
CA ASP A 63 11.63 -23.20 -3.30
C ASP A 63 10.33 -23.26 -2.47
N CYS A 64 9.99 -22.18 -1.74
CA CYS A 64 8.80 -22.14 -0.89
C CYS A 64 7.54 -22.29 -1.73
N TRP A 65 6.81 -23.39 -1.58
CA TRP A 65 5.58 -23.62 -2.33
C TRP A 65 4.44 -22.65 -1.95
N VAL A 66 4.57 -21.96 -0.82
CA VAL A 66 3.52 -21.10 -0.26
C VAL A 66 3.60 -19.68 -0.80
N CYS A 67 4.77 -19.06 -0.72
CA CYS A 67 4.98 -17.68 -1.17
C CYS A 67 5.77 -17.56 -2.48
N GLU A 68 6.31 -18.67 -3.00
CA GLU A 68 7.09 -18.69 -4.25
C GLU A 68 8.24 -17.66 -4.26
N GLY A 69 8.82 -17.38 -3.09
CA GLY A 69 9.92 -16.43 -2.93
C GLY A 69 9.52 -14.97 -2.66
N GLU A 70 8.23 -14.61 -2.69
CA GLU A 70 7.80 -13.20 -2.55
C GLU A 70 8.21 -12.56 -1.21
N LEU A 71 8.24 -13.34 -0.13
CA LEU A 71 8.67 -12.86 1.19
C LEU A 71 10.18 -12.64 1.32
N ASP A 72 10.98 -13.06 0.34
CA ASP A 72 12.42 -12.77 0.27
C ASP A 72 12.71 -11.45 -0.48
N ARG A 73 11.74 -10.97 -1.27
CA ARG A 73 11.87 -9.78 -2.14
C ARG A 73 11.53 -8.47 -1.45
N ILE A 74 11.45 -8.44 -0.11
CA ILE A 74 11.01 -7.27 0.67
C ILE A 74 11.85 -6.02 0.35
N GLU A 75 13.18 -6.17 0.25
CA GLU A 75 14.07 -5.04 -0.07
C GLU A 75 13.82 -4.51 -1.48
N TRP A 76 13.68 -5.41 -2.45
CA TRP A 76 13.38 -5.03 -3.82
C TRP A 76 12.04 -4.28 -3.92
N TRP A 77 11.00 -4.76 -3.23
CA TRP A 77 9.71 -4.09 -3.18
C TRP A 77 9.77 -2.70 -2.54
N ALA A 78 10.56 -2.54 -1.47
CA ALA A 78 10.78 -1.24 -0.83
C ALA A 78 11.50 -0.25 -1.76
N ASP A 79 12.52 -0.71 -2.49
CA ASP A 79 13.25 0.10 -3.47
C ASP A 79 12.35 0.52 -4.65
N GLN A 80 11.48 -0.38 -5.13
CA GLN A 80 10.49 -0.04 -6.15
C GLN A 80 9.48 0.98 -5.62
N ALA A 81 8.99 0.81 -4.40
CA ALA A 81 8.08 1.76 -3.78
C ALA A 81 8.72 3.15 -3.61
N ASP A 82 9.95 3.22 -3.10
CA ASP A 82 10.72 4.48 -3.03
C ASP A 82 10.84 5.10 -4.43
N THR A 83 11.22 4.31 -5.43
CA THR A 83 11.34 4.80 -6.81
C THR A 83 10.03 5.35 -7.35
N THR A 84 8.90 4.68 -7.10
CA THR A 84 7.58 5.11 -7.57
C THR A 84 7.11 6.40 -6.93
N VAL A 85 7.47 6.66 -5.67
CA VAL A 85 7.05 7.88 -4.94
C VAL A 85 8.02 9.05 -5.11
N ARG A 86 9.15 8.86 -5.79
CA ARG A 86 10.10 9.94 -6.09
C ARG A 86 9.43 11.04 -6.92
N GLY A 87 9.66 12.28 -6.50
CA GLY A 87 9.09 13.47 -7.13
C GLY A 87 7.76 13.92 -6.53
N TYR A 88 7.26 13.23 -5.50
CA TYR A 88 6.16 13.71 -4.67
C TYR A 88 6.69 14.18 -3.32
N GLU A 89 6.19 15.33 -2.84
CA GLU A 89 6.36 15.77 -1.46
C GLU A 89 5.22 15.20 -0.61
N PHE A 90 5.55 14.45 0.44
CA PHE A 90 4.56 13.86 1.35
C PHE A 90 5.13 13.71 2.77
N GLU A 91 4.26 13.76 3.78
CA GLU A 91 4.63 13.53 5.18
C GLU A 91 4.21 12.13 5.64
N THR A 92 3.11 11.62 5.07
CA THR A 92 2.49 10.37 5.48
C THR A 92 2.35 9.38 4.33
N TYR A 93 2.54 8.10 4.63
CA TYR A 93 2.43 7.03 3.63
C TYR A 93 1.75 5.79 4.17
N GLN A 94 1.34 4.91 3.27
CA GLN A 94 0.91 3.56 3.55
C GLN A 94 1.42 2.62 2.47
N VAL A 95 1.64 1.36 2.83
CA VAL A 95 1.92 0.28 1.89
C VAL A 95 0.75 -0.70 1.85
N GLY A 96 0.33 -1.04 0.64
CA GLY A 96 -0.60 -2.12 0.35
C GLY A 96 0.04 -3.16 -0.57
N THR A 97 -0.50 -4.38 -0.51
CA THR A 97 -0.04 -5.49 -1.36
C THR A 97 -1.27 -6.18 -1.95
N LYS A 98 -1.24 -6.43 -3.26
CA LYS A 98 -2.19 -7.30 -3.94
C LYS A 98 -1.56 -8.67 -4.08
N VAL A 99 -2.07 -9.62 -3.30
CA VAL A 99 -1.62 -11.00 -3.34
C VAL A 99 -2.44 -11.75 -4.42
N PRO A 100 -1.81 -12.48 -5.35
CA PRO A 100 -2.51 -13.30 -6.32
C PRO A 100 -3.37 -14.36 -5.61
N PRO A 101 -4.58 -14.68 -6.13
CA PRO A 101 -5.47 -15.67 -5.49
C PRO A 101 -4.83 -17.04 -5.25
N LEU A 102 -3.86 -17.45 -6.08
CA LEU A 102 -3.11 -18.68 -5.90
C LEU A 102 -2.28 -18.67 -4.60
N LEU A 103 -1.57 -17.56 -4.33
CA LEU A 103 -0.76 -17.43 -3.12
C LEU A 103 -1.63 -17.29 -1.87
N GLU A 104 -2.78 -16.61 -1.98
CA GLU A 104 -3.77 -16.56 -0.88
C GLU A 104 -4.30 -17.97 -0.56
N GLU A 105 -4.58 -18.78 -1.58
CA GLU A 105 -5.06 -20.15 -1.38
C GLU A 105 -3.97 -21.07 -0.82
N ASN A 106 -2.71 -20.96 -1.29
CA ASN A 106 -1.60 -21.71 -0.73
C ASN A 106 -1.41 -21.40 0.77
N ASP A 107 -1.57 -20.13 1.14
CA ASP A 107 -1.47 -19.65 2.51
C ASP A 107 -2.57 -20.22 3.42
N ARG A 108 -3.79 -20.32 2.89
CA ARG A 108 -4.94 -20.98 3.53
C ARG A 108 -4.71 -22.47 3.70
N LEU A 109 -4.26 -23.15 2.64
CA LEU A 109 -3.96 -24.59 2.63
C LEU A 109 -2.86 -24.94 3.63
N LEU A 110 -1.79 -24.15 3.72
CA LEU A 110 -0.72 -24.36 4.70
C LEU A 110 -1.26 -24.39 6.13
N ARG A 111 -2.18 -23.48 6.48
CA ARG A 111 -2.80 -23.42 7.81
C ARG A 111 -3.67 -24.63 8.09
N GLU A 112 -4.51 -25.00 7.13
CA GLU A 112 -5.40 -26.16 7.24
C GLU A 112 -4.59 -27.45 7.44
N GLU A 113 -3.56 -27.68 6.63
CA GLU A 113 -2.65 -28.84 6.75
C GLU A 113 -1.83 -28.81 8.05
N ALA A 114 -1.46 -27.61 8.52
CA ALA A 114 -0.84 -27.43 9.83
C ALA A 114 -1.81 -27.69 11.00
N GLY A 115 -3.11 -27.87 10.75
CA GLY A 115 -4.16 -28.09 11.76
C GLY A 115 -4.61 -26.82 12.47
N LEU A 116 -4.45 -25.67 11.83
CA LEU A 116 -4.82 -24.35 12.34
C LEU A 116 -6.15 -23.88 11.74
N ASP A 117 -6.70 -22.81 12.33
CA ASP A 117 -7.76 -22.05 11.68
C ASP A 117 -7.21 -21.45 10.36
N PRO A 118 -7.98 -21.47 9.24
CA PRO A 118 -7.56 -20.92 7.95
C PRO A 118 -7.14 -19.44 8.00
N GLU A 119 -7.56 -18.71 9.03
CA GLU A 119 -7.22 -17.30 9.25
C GLU A 119 -6.22 -17.09 10.41
N ALA A 120 -5.63 -18.16 10.94
CA ALA A 120 -4.69 -18.07 12.06
C ALA A 120 -3.40 -17.32 11.71
N GLY A 121 -2.77 -16.70 12.71
CA GLY A 121 -1.48 -16.04 12.51
C GLY A 121 -1.60 -14.77 11.68
N GLU A 122 -0.62 -14.51 10.81
CA GLU A 122 -0.55 -13.28 10.00
C GLU A 122 -0.65 -13.58 8.51
N SER A 123 -1.45 -12.82 7.75
CA SER A 123 -1.54 -12.96 6.29
C SER A 123 -0.27 -12.47 5.56
N MET A 124 -0.05 -12.96 4.35
CA MET A 124 1.14 -12.61 3.55
C MET A 124 1.18 -11.11 3.24
N SER A 125 0.03 -10.55 2.87
CA SER A 125 -0.12 -9.11 2.63
C SER A 125 0.21 -8.28 3.87
N SER A 126 -0.20 -8.71 5.07
CA SER A 126 0.10 -7.98 6.31
C SER A 126 1.60 -7.97 6.64
N GLU A 127 2.28 -9.11 6.48
CA GLU A 127 3.73 -9.16 6.67
C GLU A 127 4.46 -8.30 5.64
N LEU A 128 4.14 -8.43 4.35
CA LEU A 128 4.73 -7.64 3.28
C LEU A 128 4.52 -6.14 3.53
N ASN A 129 3.28 -5.70 3.81
CA ASN A 129 2.98 -4.30 4.09
C ASN A 129 3.79 -3.77 5.28
N ARG A 130 3.93 -4.56 6.36
CA ARG A 130 4.69 -4.15 7.54
C ARG A 130 6.19 -4.05 7.24
N GLU A 131 6.78 -5.04 6.59
CA GLU A 131 8.21 -5.11 6.37
C GLU A 131 8.70 -4.20 5.23
N ILE A 132 7.92 -4.04 4.17
CA ILE A 132 8.14 -3.04 3.12
C ILE A 132 7.92 -1.65 3.71
N GLY A 133 6.86 -1.45 4.49
CA GLY A 133 6.55 -0.17 5.13
C GLY A 133 7.69 0.36 5.98
N LYS A 134 8.26 -0.46 6.89
CA LYS A 134 9.42 -0.07 7.70
C LYS A 134 10.58 0.47 6.86
N ARG A 135 10.93 -0.24 5.79
CA ARG A 135 12.04 0.13 4.89
C ARG A 135 11.72 1.40 4.09
N LEU A 136 10.50 1.51 3.56
CA LEU A 136 10.07 2.72 2.86
C LEU A 136 10.10 3.94 3.78
N GLY A 137 9.68 3.81 5.04
CA GLY A 137 9.80 4.85 6.04
C GLY A 137 11.25 5.28 6.29
N GLU A 138 12.17 4.33 6.38
CA GLU A 138 13.62 4.62 6.52
C GLU A 138 14.20 5.33 5.29
N LEU A 139 13.75 4.97 4.08
CA LEU A 139 14.21 5.57 2.82
C LEU A 139 13.68 6.99 2.61
N THR A 140 12.46 7.26 3.08
CA THR A 140 11.74 8.51 2.79
C THR A 140 11.68 9.50 3.96
N ASP A 141 12.00 9.05 5.18
CA ASP A 141 11.80 9.80 6.44
C ASP A 141 10.32 10.20 6.69
N ALA A 142 9.38 9.58 5.98
CA ALA A 142 7.95 9.80 6.14
C ALA A 142 7.36 8.92 7.26
N THR A 143 6.14 9.25 7.71
CA THR A 143 5.44 8.54 8.79
C THR A 143 4.30 7.67 8.25
N VAL A 144 4.08 6.49 8.81
CA VAL A 144 2.94 5.65 8.40
C VAL A 144 1.60 6.22 8.89
N ASP A 145 0.60 6.29 8.01
CA ASP A 145 -0.79 6.63 8.34
C ASP A 145 -1.73 5.61 7.69
N PHE A 146 -2.53 4.91 8.50
CA PHE A 146 -3.44 3.85 8.03
C PHE A 146 -4.85 4.35 7.70
N GLU A 147 -5.17 5.60 8.03
CA GLU A 147 -6.49 6.20 7.82
C GLU A 147 -6.50 7.08 6.58
N ARG A 148 -5.57 8.04 6.49
CA ARG A 148 -5.52 9.03 5.42
C ARG A 148 -4.07 9.39 5.05
N PRO A 149 -3.30 8.44 4.49
CA PRO A 149 -1.94 8.72 4.03
C PRO A 149 -1.95 9.72 2.87
N ASP A 150 -0.89 10.50 2.70
CA ASP A 150 -0.70 11.32 1.51
C ASP A 150 -0.43 10.43 0.29
N VAL A 151 0.34 9.35 0.49
CA VAL A 151 0.69 8.39 -0.57
C VAL A 151 0.40 6.95 -0.13
N LEU A 152 -0.34 6.20 -0.95
CA LEU A 152 -0.48 4.76 -0.82
C LEU A 152 0.31 4.06 -1.94
N ALA A 153 1.41 3.40 -1.58
CA ALA A 153 2.17 2.54 -2.48
C ALA A 153 1.55 1.13 -2.49
N VAL A 154 1.15 0.63 -3.66
CA VAL A 154 0.53 -0.68 -3.83
C VAL A 154 1.43 -1.58 -4.65
N CYS A 155 1.94 -2.63 -4.02
CA CYS A 155 2.77 -3.68 -4.63
C CYS A 155 1.85 -4.76 -5.22
N ASP A 156 1.97 -5.04 -6.51
CA ASP A 156 1.19 -6.08 -7.20
C ASP A 156 2.08 -7.28 -7.51
N LEU A 157 1.97 -8.35 -6.70
CA LEU A 157 2.86 -9.50 -6.84
C LEU A 157 2.61 -10.29 -8.14
N ALA A 158 1.45 -10.08 -8.80
CA ALA A 158 1.16 -10.74 -10.07
C ALA A 158 1.90 -10.10 -11.25
N THR A 159 2.17 -8.79 -11.17
CA THR A 159 2.74 -8.01 -12.28
C THR A 159 4.13 -7.50 -12.02
N ASP A 160 4.67 -7.67 -10.80
CA ASP A 160 5.95 -7.07 -10.38
C ASP A 160 5.95 -5.53 -10.49
N GLU A 161 4.78 -4.90 -10.31
CA GLU A 161 4.63 -3.45 -10.42
C GLU A 161 4.27 -2.82 -9.07
N VAL A 162 4.83 -1.62 -8.83
CA VAL A 162 4.39 -0.75 -7.72
C VAL A 162 3.70 0.48 -8.29
N SER A 163 2.45 0.69 -7.88
CA SER A 163 1.68 1.88 -8.20
C SER A 163 1.57 2.80 -6.98
N ALA A 164 1.55 4.11 -7.19
CA ALA A 164 1.27 5.08 -6.13
C ALA A 164 -0.08 5.74 -6.35
N GLN A 165 -0.93 5.72 -5.33
CA GLN A 165 -2.10 6.58 -5.25
C GLN A 165 -1.73 7.82 -4.44
N ILE A 166 -1.75 8.98 -5.10
CA ILE A 166 -1.51 10.28 -4.47
C ILE A 166 -2.84 10.86 -4.02
N ASN A 167 -3.02 11.00 -2.70
CA ASN A 167 -4.23 11.56 -2.11
C ASN A 167 -4.18 13.10 -2.15
N SER A 168 -5.35 13.73 -2.28
CA SER A 168 -5.42 15.18 -2.42
C SER A 168 -5.07 15.90 -1.12
N ALA A 169 -4.25 16.95 -1.23
CA ALA A 169 -4.06 17.92 -0.16
C ALA A 169 -5.30 18.82 -0.02
N PHE A 170 -5.69 19.14 1.21
CA PHE A 170 -6.83 20.01 1.51
C PHE A 170 -6.35 21.31 2.15
N VAL A 171 -6.64 22.45 1.50
CA VAL A 171 -6.37 23.78 2.06
C VAL A 171 -7.65 24.34 2.67
N TYR A 172 -7.62 24.62 3.98
CA TYR A 172 -8.71 25.26 4.70
C TYR A 172 -8.35 26.69 5.11
N GLY A 173 -9.29 27.61 4.94
CA GLY A 173 -9.10 29.01 5.31
C GLY A 173 -10.39 29.80 5.34
N ARG A 174 -10.27 31.12 5.47
CA ARG A 174 -11.40 32.06 5.45
C ARG A 174 -11.08 33.22 4.52
N TYR A 175 -12.01 33.56 3.63
CA TYR A 175 -11.90 34.73 2.75
C TYR A 175 -12.83 35.85 3.23
N ARG A 176 -12.50 37.11 2.86
CA ARG A 176 -13.39 38.27 3.05
C ARG A 176 -13.84 38.79 1.70
N LYS A 177 -15.12 38.62 1.39
CA LYS A 177 -15.73 39.14 0.18
C LYS A 177 -16.14 40.61 0.38
N ARG A 178 -15.40 41.53 -0.25
CA ARG A 178 -15.60 42.98 -0.12
C ARG A 178 -16.48 43.60 -1.22
N GLU A 179 -16.62 42.89 -2.33
CA GLU A 179 -17.39 43.33 -3.49
C GLU A 179 -18.78 42.69 -3.52
N ARG A 180 -19.80 43.49 -3.82
CA ARG A 180 -21.17 43.02 -4.04
C ARG A 180 -21.34 42.61 -5.50
N GLY A 181 -22.09 41.55 -5.77
CA GLY A 181 -22.34 41.06 -7.13
C GLY A 181 -21.39 39.95 -7.60
N LEU A 182 -20.23 39.79 -6.97
CA LEU A 182 -19.32 38.67 -7.24
C LEU A 182 -19.97 37.34 -6.81
N PRO A 183 -20.09 36.30 -7.65
CA PRO A 183 -20.58 34.98 -7.23
C PRO A 183 -19.56 34.22 -6.37
N GLN A 184 -20.02 33.16 -5.69
CA GLN A 184 -19.15 32.31 -4.85
C GLN A 184 -18.31 31.34 -5.70
N THR A 185 -19.00 30.56 -6.54
CA THR A 185 -18.42 29.60 -7.47
C THR A 185 -18.48 30.15 -8.89
N GLU A 186 -17.88 29.44 -9.84
CA GLU A 186 -18.07 29.73 -11.27
C GLU A 186 -19.53 29.56 -11.70
N TRP A 187 -19.97 30.39 -12.66
CA TRP A 187 -21.31 30.31 -13.26
C TRP A 187 -21.19 30.18 -14.78
N PRO A 188 -21.04 28.97 -15.31
CA PRO A 188 -20.98 28.73 -16.74
C PRO A 188 -22.22 29.28 -17.46
N CYS A 189 -22.02 29.91 -18.61
CA CYS A 189 -23.10 30.42 -19.43
C CYS A 189 -23.95 29.24 -19.94
N ARG A 190 -25.26 29.32 -19.67
CA ARG A 190 -26.23 28.26 -20.01
C ARG A 190 -26.50 28.16 -21.51
N GLU A 191 -26.25 29.22 -22.27
CA GLU A 191 -26.51 29.23 -23.71
C GLU A 191 -25.42 28.52 -24.52
N CYS A 192 -24.17 28.57 -24.05
CA CYS A 192 -23.04 27.90 -24.69
C CYS A 192 -22.42 26.79 -23.84
N ASN A 193 -23.04 26.43 -22.71
CA ASN A 193 -22.53 25.44 -21.74
C ASN A 193 -21.05 25.65 -21.38
N GLY A 194 -20.64 26.88 -21.05
CA GLY A 194 -19.26 27.16 -20.63
C GLY A 194 -18.26 27.37 -21.77
N THR A 195 -18.61 27.07 -23.03
CA THR A 195 -17.63 27.07 -24.13
C THR A 195 -17.28 28.44 -24.71
N GLY A 196 -18.08 29.47 -24.40
CA GLY A 196 -17.98 30.81 -25.01
C GLY A 196 -18.42 30.88 -26.48
N ARG A 197 -18.82 29.76 -27.09
CA ARG A 197 -19.18 29.71 -28.51
C ARG A 197 -20.53 29.05 -28.74
N GLN A 198 -21.25 29.54 -29.73
CA GLN A 198 -22.43 28.87 -30.28
C GLN A 198 -22.17 28.62 -31.77
N ARG A 199 -22.02 27.35 -32.15
CA ARG A 199 -21.49 26.96 -33.48
C ARG A 199 -20.11 27.62 -33.67
N ASP A 200 -19.87 28.27 -34.82
CA ASP A 200 -18.61 28.97 -35.13
C ASP A 200 -18.60 30.45 -34.72
N GLN A 201 -19.58 30.90 -33.94
CA GLN A 201 -19.73 32.30 -33.55
C GLN A 201 -19.56 32.49 -32.04
N VAL A 202 -19.13 33.69 -31.66
CA VAL A 202 -19.01 34.12 -30.26
C VAL A 202 -20.40 34.07 -29.62
N CYS A 203 -20.52 33.45 -28.45
CA CYS A 203 -21.79 33.33 -27.74
C CYS A 203 -22.26 34.73 -27.28
N PRO A 204 -23.42 35.23 -27.75
CA PRO A 204 -23.91 36.56 -27.36
C PRO A 204 -24.36 36.63 -25.90
N GLY A 205 -24.70 35.50 -25.27
CA GLY A 205 -25.12 35.46 -23.87
C GLY A 205 -23.96 35.58 -22.85
N CYS A 206 -22.71 35.55 -23.30
CA CYS A 206 -21.53 35.72 -22.44
C CYS A 206 -20.36 36.44 -23.14
N ASP A 207 -20.61 37.06 -24.28
CA ASP A 207 -19.61 37.76 -25.11
C ASP A 207 -18.30 36.96 -25.33
N GLY A 208 -18.40 35.63 -25.40
CA GLY A 208 -17.26 34.76 -25.67
C GLY A 208 -16.50 34.23 -24.46
N THR A 209 -16.80 34.69 -23.25
CA THR A 209 -16.07 34.27 -22.03
C THR A 209 -16.42 32.84 -21.61
N GLY A 210 -17.62 32.37 -21.99
CA GLY A 210 -18.16 31.10 -21.50
C GLY A 210 -18.82 31.20 -20.13
N TYR A 211 -18.72 32.35 -19.45
CA TYR A 211 -19.22 32.54 -18.09
C TYR A 211 -20.25 33.67 -18.02
N ARG A 212 -21.19 33.56 -17.07
CA ARG A 212 -22.21 34.60 -16.83
C ARG A 212 -21.68 35.79 -16.06
N TYR A 213 -20.64 35.58 -15.26
CA TYR A 213 -19.89 36.60 -14.54
C TYR A 213 -18.41 36.38 -14.83
N ASP A 214 -17.65 37.45 -14.99
CA ASP A 214 -16.24 37.37 -15.39
C ASP A 214 -15.34 36.75 -14.32
N LEU A 215 -15.73 36.85 -13.04
CA LEU A 215 -14.98 36.34 -11.90
C LEU A 215 -15.89 35.75 -10.83
N SER A 216 -15.32 34.90 -9.99
CA SER A 216 -15.92 34.35 -8.77
C SER A 216 -14.89 34.32 -7.63
N VAL A 217 -15.35 34.12 -6.39
CA VAL A 217 -14.43 33.93 -5.25
C VAL A 217 -13.53 32.72 -5.48
N GLU A 218 -14.09 31.61 -5.98
CA GLU A 218 -13.35 30.40 -6.34
C GLU A 218 -12.21 30.68 -7.33
N GLN A 219 -12.50 31.39 -8.43
CA GLN A 219 -11.51 31.78 -9.45
C GLN A 219 -10.42 32.72 -8.95
N LEU A 220 -10.66 33.44 -7.86
CA LEU A 220 -9.65 34.31 -7.24
C LEU A 220 -8.79 33.59 -6.19
N VAL A 221 -9.33 32.53 -5.57
CA VAL A 221 -8.68 31.83 -4.45
C VAL A 221 -7.95 30.57 -4.90
N ALA A 222 -8.54 29.79 -5.81
CA ALA A 222 -7.98 28.50 -6.21
C ALA A 222 -6.66 28.61 -6.99
N PRO A 223 -6.49 29.48 -8.01
CA PRO A 223 -5.27 29.50 -8.80
C PRO A 223 -3.99 29.84 -8.01
N PRO A 224 -3.98 30.82 -7.08
CA PRO A 224 -2.82 31.06 -6.22
C PRO A 224 -2.46 29.89 -5.32
N ILE A 225 -3.46 29.12 -4.87
CA ILE A 225 -3.24 27.92 -4.06
C ILE A 225 -2.64 26.79 -4.92
N GLN A 226 -3.22 26.53 -6.10
CA GLN A 226 -2.70 25.54 -7.05
C GLN A 226 -1.26 25.87 -7.45
N ALA A 227 -1.00 27.12 -7.83
CA ALA A 227 0.34 27.58 -8.18
C ALA A 227 1.34 27.51 -7.00
N ALA A 228 0.87 27.48 -5.75
CA ALA A 228 1.74 27.26 -4.59
C ALA A 228 2.01 25.76 -4.34
N LEU A 229 1.09 24.88 -4.76
CA LEU A 229 1.20 23.43 -4.61
C LEU A 229 1.91 22.74 -5.79
N ASP A 230 1.91 23.34 -6.98
CA ASP A 230 2.54 22.81 -8.20
C ASP A 230 4.07 23.07 -8.28
N VAL A 231 4.68 23.67 -7.25
CA VAL A 231 6.10 24.08 -7.25
C VAL A 231 7.01 23.09 -6.48
N GLY A 232 6.46 21.95 -6.07
CA GLY A 232 7.18 20.83 -5.45
C GLY A 232 7.62 19.78 -6.48
#